data_AF-A0A486XTD8-F1
#
_entry.id   AF-A0A486XTD8-F1
#
_cell.length_a   1.000
_cell.length_b   1.000
_cell.length_c   1.000
_cell.angle_alpha   90.00
_cell.angle_beta   90.00
_cell.angle_gamma   90.00
#
_symmetry.space_group_name_H-M   'P 1'
#
loop_
_entity.id
_entity.type
_entity.pdbx_description
1 polymer ?
#
loop_
_entity_poly.entity_id
_entity_poly.type
_entity_poly.pdbx_seq_one_letter_code
_entity_poly.pdbx_strand_id
1 'polypeptide(L)' 'MNDIFIACCDGLKGFPEAIEAVDPKTQVQLWIVHYVWHSLRFVG' A
#
# COMPACT_ATOMS: atom_id res chain seq x y z
N MET A 1 -12.39 -8.61 -17.11
CA MET A 1 -12.47 -8.13 -15.72
C MET A 1 -11.05 -8.26 -15.20
N ASN A 2 -10.37 -7.15 -14.88
CA ASN A 2 -8.98 -7.17 -14.45
C ASN A 2 -8.98 -7.28 -12.92
N ASP A 3 -8.54 -8.43 -12.40
CA ASP A 3 -8.40 -8.62 -10.96
C ASP A 3 -7.17 -7.87 -10.44
N ILE A 4 -7.29 -7.26 -9.26
CA ILE A 4 -6.18 -6.58 -8.61
C ILE A 4 -5.59 -7.55 -7.59
N PHE A 5 -4.39 -8.07 -7.86
CA PHE A 5 -3.74 -9.02 -6.95
C PHE A 5 -3.00 -8.34 -5.79
N ILE A 6 -2.44 -7.15 -6.03
CA ILE A 6 -1.63 -6.41 -5.05
C ILE A 6 -2.01 -4.94 -5.09
N ALA A 7 -2.32 -4.37 -3.93
CA ALA A 7 -2.48 -2.94 -3.73
C ALA A 7 -1.44 -2.43 -2.72
N CYS A 8 -0.64 -1.44 -3.13
CA CYS A 8 0.30 -0.77 -2.23
C CYS A 8 -0.35 0.50 -1.70
N CYS A 9 -0.45 0.63 -0.39
CA CYS A 9 -1.01 1.81 0.27
C CYS A 9 -0.10 2.25 1.42
N ASP A 10 0.00 3.56 1.64
CA ASP A 10 0.48 4.07 2.92
C ASP A 10 -0.60 3.84 3.98
N GLY A 11 -0.22 3.86 5.26
CA GLY A 11 -1.10 3.57 6.41
C GLY A 11 -2.25 4.57 6.64
N LEU A 12 -3.00 4.90 5.59
CA LEU A 12 -4.23 5.67 5.59
C LEU A 12 -5.29 4.83 6.29
N LYS A 13 -5.68 5.26 7.48
CA LYS A 13 -6.69 4.60 8.29
C LYS A 13 -8.00 4.46 7.50
N GLY A 14 -8.53 3.24 7.38
CA GLY A 14 -9.79 2.96 6.68
C GLY A 14 -9.64 2.66 5.18
N PHE A 15 -8.48 2.92 4.57
CA PHE A 15 -8.27 2.69 3.15
C PHE A 15 -7.93 1.22 2.83
N PRO A 16 -7.05 0.52 3.57
CA PRO A 16 -6.88 -0.92 3.47
C PRO A 16 -8.20 -1.68 3.61
N GLU A 17 -9.02 -1.29 4.59
CA GLU A 17 -10.30 -1.91 4.88
C GLU A 17 -11.31 -1.70 3.73
N ALA A 18 -11.26 -0.54 3.07
CA ALA A 18 -12.08 -0.28 1.88
C ALA A 18 -11.66 -1.14 0.68
N ILE A 19 -10.35 -1.40 0.51
CA ILE A 19 -9.83 -2.26 -0.55
C ILE A 19 -10.26 -3.71 -0.33
N GLU A 20 -10.07 -4.22 0.89
CA GLU A 20 -10.50 -5.59 1.26
C GLU A 20 -12.02 -5.78 1.13
N ALA A 21 -12.81 -4.72 1.34
CA ALA A 21 -14.27 -4.76 1.15
C ALA A 21 -14.69 -4.83 -0.33
N VAL A 22 -13.93 -4.23 -1.25
CA VAL A 22 -14.24 -4.18 -2.69
C VAL A 22 -13.65 -5.38 -3.42
N ASP A 23 -12.43 -5.77 -3.09
CA ASP A 23 -11.72 -6.89 -3.67
C ASP A 23 -10.99 -7.69 -2.57
N PRO A 24 -11.67 -8.66 -1.94
CA PRO A 24 -11.11 -9.45 -0.84
C PRO A 24 -9.97 -10.38 -1.26
N LYS A 25 -9.70 -10.52 -2.57
CA LYS A 25 -8.57 -11.29 -3.09
C LYS A 25 -7.31 -10.42 -3.26
N THR A 26 -7.45 -9.09 -3.19
CA THR A 26 -6.33 -8.17 -3.27
C THR A 26 -5.50 -8.22 -1.99
N GLN A 27 -4.20 -8.46 -2.13
CA GLN A 27 -3.28 -8.36 -1.00
C GLN A 27 -2.86 -6.90 -0.80
N VAL A 28 -3.20 -6.32 0.36
CA VAL A 28 -2.74 -4.97 0.72
C VAL A 28 -1.32 -5.05 1.29
N GLN A 29 -0.41 -4.25 0.73
CA GLN A 29 0.97 -4.13 1.15
C GLN A 29 1.33 -2.68 1.50
N LEU A 30 2.25 -2.49 2.44
CA LEU A 30 2.80 -1.18 2.75
C LEU A 30 3.69 -0.68 1.60
N TRP A 31 3.56 0.60 1.25
CA TRP A 31 4.33 1.17 0.15
C TRP A 31 5.79 1.43 0.54
N ILE A 32 6.66 0.46 0.25
CA ILE A 32 8.09 0.50 0.63
C ILE A 32 8.88 1.67 0.01
N VAL A 33 8.45 2.17 -1.16
CA VAL A 33 9.17 3.24 -1.88
C VAL A 33 9.22 4.53 -1.05
N HIS A 34 8.13 4.87 -0.36
CA HIS A 34 8.10 6.03 0.53
C HIS A 34 9.05 5.89 1.72
N TYR A 35 9.14 4.69 2.29
CA TYR A 35 10.10 4.40 3.38
C TYR A 35 11.54 4.50 2.92
N VAL A 36 11.86 3.99 1.72
CA VAL A 36 13.21 4.10 1.14
C VAL A 36 13.56 5.57 0.89
N TRP A 37 12.66 6.33 0.25
CA TRP A 37 12.85 7.77 0.03
C TRP A 37 13.07 8.53 1.33
N HIS A 38 12.25 8.26 2.35
CA HIS A 38 12.39 8.89 3.66
C HIS A 38 13.73 8.54 4.32
N SER A 39 14.14 7.28 4.25
CA SER A 39 15.40 6.79 4.84
C SER A 39 16.62 7.43 4.18
N LEU A 40 16.57 7.66 2.87
CA LEU A 40 17.64 8.33 2.12
C LEU A 40 17.76 9.83 2.43
N ARG A 41 16.71 10.49 2.95
CA ARG A 41 16.78 11.92 3.33
C ARG A 41 17.70 12.20 4.53
N PHE A 42 18.03 11.20 5.33
CA PHE A 42 18.91 11.34 6.50
C PHE A 42 20.37 11.02 6.19
N VAL A 43 20.67 10.60 4.96
CA VAL A 43 22.03 10.34 4.48
C VAL A 43 22.39 11.47 3.51
N GLY A 44 22.82 12.59 4.07
CA GLY A 44 23.24 13.79 3.34
C GLY A 44 24.16 14.65 4.19
#